data_AF-A0A367M5E8-F1
#
_entry.id   AF-A0A367M5E8-F1
#
_cell.length_a   1.000
_cell.length_b   1.000
_cell.length_c   1.000
_cell.angle_alpha   90.00
_cell.angle_beta   90.00
_cell.angle_gamma   90.00
#
_symmetry.space_group_name_H-M   'P 1'
#
loop_
_entity.id
_entity.type
_entity.pdbx_description
1 polymer ?
#
loop_
_entity_poly.entity_id
_entity_poly.type
_entity_poly.pdbx_seq_one_letter_code
_entity_poly.pdbx_strand_id
1 'polypeptide(L)'
;DNRDGRCDGQIVNIGNPDNEASIRQLGEELLRQFEAHPLRAQFPPFAGFREVESRSFYGDGYQDVAHRKPSIDNARRLLDWQPTIELRETIGKTLDFFLHEALREREAQA
;
A
#
# COMPACT_ATOMS: atom_id res chain seq x y z
N ASP A 1 -9.23 -19.79 12.78
CA ASP A 1 -9.93 -21.08 12.73
C ASP A 1 -11.36 -20.85 12.25
N ASN A 2 -11.89 -21.70 11.38
CA ASN A 2 -13.22 -21.52 10.77
C ASN A 2 -14.32 -22.05 11.69
N ARG A 3 -14.60 -21.29 12.75
CA ARG A 3 -15.60 -21.67 13.75
C ARG A 3 -16.95 -21.92 13.07
N ASP A 4 -17.55 -23.06 13.40
CA ASP A 4 -18.88 -23.49 12.93
C ASP A 4 -19.05 -23.55 11.40
N GLY A 5 -17.95 -23.63 10.63
CA GLY A 5 -18.03 -23.62 9.17
C GLY A 5 -18.52 -22.30 8.58
N ARG A 6 -18.48 -21.19 9.33
CA ARG A 6 -19.06 -19.88 8.92
C ARG A 6 -18.54 -19.37 7.58
N CYS A 7 -17.34 -19.76 7.17
CA CYS A 7 -16.71 -19.30 5.92
C CYS A 7 -16.89 -20.26 4.74
N ASP A 8 -17.56 -21.40 4.90
CA ASP A 8 -17.66 -22.41 3.84
C ASP A 8 -18.47 -21.88 2.64
N GLY A 9 -17.85 -21.95 1.45
CA GLY A 9 -18.44 -21.45 0.20
C GLY A 9 -18.62 -19.94 0.11
N GLN A 10 -18.03 -19.16 1.03
CA GLN A 10 -18.20 -17.71 1.07
C GLN A 10 -17.13 -16.98 0.24
N ILE A 11 -17.52 -15.85 -0.36
CA ILE A 11 -16.59 -14.87 -0.92
C ILE A 11 -16.48 -13.70 0.07
N VAL A 12 -15.28 -13.43 0.56
CA VAL A 12 -15.04 -12.40 1.58
C VAL A 12 -13.99 -11.43 1.08
N ASN A 13 -14.38 -10.17 0.89
CA ASN A 13 -13.41 -9.11 0.59
C ASN A 13 -12.68 -8.71 1.87
N ILE A 14 -11.36 -8.62 1.79
CA ILE A 14 -10.50 -8.09 2.84
C ILE A 14 -9.82 -6.84 2.30
N GLY A 15 -10.11 -5.70 2.91
CA GLY A 15 -9.55 -4.41 2.55
C GLY A 15 -10.09 -3.31 3.45
N ASN A 16 -9.47 -2.13 3.39
CA ASN A 16 -9.96 -0.97 4.12
C ASN A 16 -10.69 -0.01 3.16
N PRO A 17 -12.05 0.04 3.19
CA PRO A 17 -12.82 0.92 2.32
C PRO A 17 -12.64 2.40 2.62
N ASP A 18 -12.08 2.75 3.79
CA ASP A 18 -11.82 4.12 4.20
C ASP A 18 -10.41 4.59 3.78
N ASN A 19 -9.49 3.66 3.50
CA ASN A 19 -8.15 3.95 2.98
C ASN A 19 -8.14 4.17 1.44
N GLU A 20 -9.12 4.87 0.91
CA GLU A 20 -9.20 5.17 -0.51
C GLU A 20 -8.27 6.34 -0.87
N ALA A 21 -7.37 6.13 -1.85
CA ALA A 21 -6.50 7.17 -2.38
C ALA A 21 -6.17 6.91 -3.85
N SER A 22 -6.01 7.98 -4.62
CA SER A 22 -5.38 7.89 -5.94
C SER A 22 -3.89 7.53 -5.81
N ILE A 23 -3.30 6.98 -6.87
CA ILE A 23 -1.85 6.73 -6.94
C ILE A 23 -1.04 8.02 -6.69
N ARG A 24 -1.56 9.17 -7.15
CA ARG A 24 -0.95 10.47 -6.90
C ARG A 24 -0.91 10.82 -5.41
N GLN A 25 -2.05 10.70 -4.71
CA GLN A 25 -2.13 10.97 -3.27
C GLN A 25 -1.26 10.01 -2.46
N LEU A 26 -1.22 8.72 -2.84
CA LEU A 26 -0.32 7.75 -2.24
C LEU A 26 1.15 8.17 -2.37
N GLY A 27 1.56 8.57 -3.58
CA GLY A 27 2.91 9.06 -3.83
C GLY A 27 3.26 10.31 -3.04
N GLU A 28 2.34 11.27 -2.94
CA GLU A 28 2.52 12.50 -2.15
C GLU A 28 2.65 12.22 -0.65
N GLU A 29 1.82 11.33 -0.09
CA GLU A 29 1.89 10.94 1.31
C GLU A 29 3.18 10.18 1.62
N LEU A 30 3.61 9.27 0.73
CA LEU A 30 4.88 8.56 0.85
C LEU A 30 6.05 9.53 0.80
N LEU A 31 6.07 10.47 -0.15
CA LEU A 31 7.12 11.49 -0.25
C LEU A 31 7.19 12.34 1.03
N ARG A 32 6.03 12.78 1.54
CA ARG A 32 5.96 13.57 2.77
C ARG A 32 6.57 12.82 3.96
N GLN A 33 6.25 11.54 4.12
CA GLN A 33 6.82 10.72 5.20
C GLN A 33 8.30 10.42 4.98
N PHE A 34 8.71 10.19 3.73
CA PHE A 34 10.11 9.98 3.36
C PHE A 34 10.98 11.19 3.66
N GLU A 35 10.56 12.39 3.27
CA GLU A 35 11.28 13.63 3.54
C GLU A 35 11.39 13.93 5.05
N ALA A 36 10.42 13.49 5.86
CA ALA A 36 10.44 13.64 7.31
C ALA A 36 11.21 12.50 8.04
N HIS A 37 11.66 11.47 7.33
CA HIS A 37 12.23 10.27 7.94
C HIS A 37 13.65 10.53 8.48
N PRO A 38 14.05 9.99 9.66
CA PRO A 38 15.40 10.17 10.20
C PRO A 38 16.52 9.69 9.26
N LEU A 39 16.24 8.65 8.47
CA LEU A 39 17.19 8.10 7.48
C LEU A 39 17.22 8.86 6.15
N ARG A 40 16.42 9.93 5.97
CA ARG A 40 16.26 10.62 4.67
C ARG A 40 17.58 11.06 4.03
N ALA A 41 18.54 11.51 4.84
CA ALA A 41 19.84 11.98 4.38
C ALA A 41 20.74 10.88 3.78
N GLN A 42 20.40 9.60 3.99
CA GLN A 42 21.14 8.44 3.45
C GLN A 42 20.76 8.11 2.00
N PHE A 43 19.76 8.81 1.44
CA PHE A 43 19.19 8.56 0.13
C PHE A 43 19.28 9.82 -0.75
N PRO A 44 19.32 9.67 -2.10
CA PRO A 44 19.41 10.80 -3.01
C PRO A 44 18.22 11.78 -2.89
N PRO A 45 18.34 13.01 -3.42
CA PRO A 45 17.21 13.92 -3.51
C PRO A 45 16.08 13.35 -4.37
N PHE A 46 14.84 13.75 -4.06
CA PHE A 46 13.68 13.35 -4.84
C PHE A 46 13.79 13.85 -6.29
N ALA A 47 13.68 12.93 -7.26
CA ALA A 47 13.82 13.22 -8.68
C ALA A 47 12.57 13.86 -9.33
N GLY A 48 11.49 14.05 -8.57
CA GLY A 48 10.23 14.58 -9.07
C GLY A 48 9.25 13.50 -9.51
N PHE A 49 7.97 13.84 -9.48
CA PHE A 49 6.93 13.02 -10.11
C PHE A 49 6.96 13.25 -11.62
N ARG A 50 6.80 12.17 -12.38
CA ARG A 50 6.70 12.23 -13.85
C ARG A 50 5.48 11.45 -14.29
N GLU A 51 4.63 12.09 -15.08
CA GLU A 51 3.54 11.40 -15.76
C GLU A 51 4.10 10.54 -16.89
N VAL A 52 3.62 9.30 -16.96
CA VAL A 52 4.09 8.30 -17.92
C VAL A 52 2.85 7.64 -18.54
N GLU A 53 2.87 7.46 -19.86
CA GLU A 53 1.80 6.77 -20.56
C GLU A 53 1.74 5.32 -20.11
N SER A 54 0.55 4.81 -19.77
CA SER A 54 0.37 3.42 -19.30
C SER A 54 0.93 2.40 -20.28
N ARG A 55 0.77 2.62 -21.58
CA ARG A 55 1.38 1.79 -22.64
C ARG A 55 2.91 1.74 -22.55
N SER A 56 3.54 2.87 -22.29
CA SER A 56 5.00 2.95 -22.18
C SER A 56 5.55 2.29 -20.90
N PHE A 57 4.73 2.19 -19.85
CA PHE A 57 5.11 1.58 -18.57
C PHE A 57 4.75 0.08 -18.49
N TYR A 58 3.53 -0.28 -18.90
CA TYR A 58 2.96 -1.63 -18.77
C TYR A 58 2.88 -2.41 -20.08
N GLY A 59 3.04 -1.76 -21.24
CA GLY A 59 2.96 -2.40 -22.56
C GLY A 59 1.58 -2.35 -23.21
N ASP A 60 1.51 -2.90 -24.42
CA ASP A 60 0.30 -2.94 -25.25
C ASP A 60 -0.80 -3.80 -24.60
N GLY A 61 -2.04 -3.30 -24.62
CA GLY A 61 -3.21 -4.01 -24.08
C GLY A 61 -3.46 -3.81 -22.59
N TYR A 62 -2.66 -3.01 -21.88
CA TYR A 62 -2.90 -2.69 -20.48
C TYR A 62 -4.21 -1.89 -20.30
N GLN A 63 -5.03 -2.32 -19.34
CA GLN A 63 -6.23 -1.63 -18.88
C GLN A 63 -6.25 -1.64 -17.36
N ASP A 64 -6.62 -0.50 -16.77
CA ASP A 64 -6.65 -0.33 -15.32
C ASP A 64 -8.09 -0.17 -14.80
N VAL A 65 -8.26 -0.39 -13.50
CA VAL A 65 -9.51 -0.18 -12.78
C VAL A 65 -9.50 1.22 -12.19
N ALA A 66 -10.46 2.06 -12.59
CA ALA A 66 -10.52 3.46 -12.16
C ALA A 66 -10.77 3.64 -10.65
N HIS A 67 -11.54 2.75 -10.04
CA HIS A 67 -11.88 2.81 -8.62
C HIS A 67 -12.11 1.41 -8.05
N ARG A 68 -11.61 1.17 -6.83
CA ARG A 68 -11.80 -0.10 -6.13
C ARG A 68 -12.04 0.15 -4.65
N LYS A 69 -13.30 0.07 -4.24
CA LYS A 69 -13.72 0.09 -2.84
C LYS A 69 -14.43 -1.21 -2.48
N PRO A 70 -13.88 -2.05 -1.59
CA PRO A 70 -14.52 -3.31 -1.22
C PRO A 70 -15.71 -3.07 -0.29
N SER A 71 -16.84 -3.75 -0.53
CA SER A 71 -17.77 -4.01 0.58
C SER A 71 -17.14 -5.05 1.51
N ILE A 72 -17.08 -4.73 2.81
CA ILE A 72 -16.54 -5.60 3.87
C ILE A 72 -17.64 -6.20 4.75
N ASP A 73 -18.89 -6.20 4.29
CA ASP A 73 -20.03 -6.66 5.07
C ASP A 73 -19.92 -8.15 5.42
N ASN A 74 -19.40 -8.97 4.50
CA ASN A 74 -19.12 -10.37 4.78
C ASN A 74 -18.00 -10.55 5.81
N ALA A 75 -16.95 -9.72 5.79
CA ALA A 75 -15.87 -9.82 6.76
C ALA A 75 -16.37 -9.45 8.17
N ARG A 76 -17.19 -8.39 8.28
CA ARG A 76 -17.85 -8.02 9.54
C ARG A 76 -18.78 -9.12 10.04
N ARG A 77 -19.66 -9.64 9.17
CA ARG A 77 -20.69 -10.63 9.54
C ARG A 77 -20.14 -12.03 9.84
N LEU A 78 -19.08 -12.45 9.14
CA LEU A 78 -18.57 -13.83 9.23
C LEU A 78 -17.36 -13.96 10.16
N LEU A 79 -16.50 -12.95 10.18
CA LEU A 79 -15.22 -12.98 10.88
C LEU A 79 -15.20 -12.03 12.09
N ASP A 80 -16.25 -11.25 12.29
CA ASP A 80 -16.29 -10.17 13.28
C ASP A 80 -15.08 -9.22 13.10
N TRP A 81 -14.66 -9.04 11.85
CA TRP A 81 -13.46 -8.31 11.45
C TRP A 81 -13.80 -6.95 10.86
N GLN A 82 -12.98 -5.96 11.21
CA GLN A 82 -12.92 -4.66 10.55
C GLN A 82 -11.47 -4.17 10.51
N PRO A 83 -11.07 -3.43 9.47
CA PRO A 83 -9.76 -2.81 9.41
C PRO A 83 -9.69 -1.67 10.43
N THR A 84 -8.52 -1.51 11.05
CA THR A 84 -8.29 -0.49 12.09
C THR A 84 -7.08 0.39 11.81
N ILE A 85 -6.25 0.02 10.83
CA ILE A 85 -5.02 0.73 10.49
C ILE A 85 -5.29 1.68 9.33
N GLU A 86 -5.03 2.96 9.58
CA GLU A 86 -5.15 4.04 8.62
C GLU A 86 -4.07 3.94 7.52
N LEU A 87 -4.36 4.49 6.34
CA LEU A 87 -3.45 4.46 5.20
C LEU A 87 -2.10 5.11 5.56
N ARG A 88 -2.13 6.25 6.24
CA ARG A 88 -0.94 6.98 6.68
C ARG A 88 -0.03 6.13 7.56
N GLU A 89 -0.60 5.41 8.52
CA GLU A 89 0.18 4.53 9.41
C GLU A 89 0.77 3.35 8.64
N THR A 90 0.00 2.78 7.72
CA THR A 90 0.46 1.70 6.83
C THR A 90 1.68 2.14 6.01
N ILE A 91 1.60 3.31 5.38
CA ILE A 91 2.70 3.90 4.60
C ILE A 91 3.94 4.08 5.47
N GLY A 92 3.80 4.65 6.67
CA GLY A 92 4.93 4.92 7.56
C GLY A 92 5.66 3.66 8.01
N LYS A 93 4.92 2.64 8.45
CA LYS A 93 5.51 1.35 8.87
C LYS A 93 6.22 0.65 7.72
N THR A 94 5.61 0.67 6.53
CA THR A 94 6.17 0.03 5.33
C THR A 94 7.43 0.75 4.87
N LEU A 95 7.40 2.08 4.85
CA LEU A 95 8.52 2.92 4.50
C LEU A 95 9.71 2.68 5.45
N ASP A 96 9.49 2.76 6.77
CA ASP A 96 10.53 2.55 7.78
C ASP A 96 11.26 1.22 7.58
N PHE A 97 10.50 0.14 7.36
CA PHE A 97 11.04 -1.19 7.10
C PHE A 97 11.97 -1.19 5.87
N PHE A 98 11.49 -0.70 4.72
CA PHE A 98 12.27 -0.75 3.48
C PHE A 98 13.48 0.19 3.49
N LEU A 99 13.43 1.31 4.20
CA LEU A 99 14.61 2.18 4.36
C LEU A 99 15.71 1.48 5.16
N HIS A 100 15.36 0.78 6.24
CA HIS A 100 16.33 0.00 7.02
C HIS A 100 16.87 -1.19 6.21
N GLU A 101 16.01 -1.89 5.48
CA GLU A 101 16.42 -3.01 4.62
C GLU A 101 17.43 -2.55 3.55
N ALA A 102 17.16 -1.47 2.84
CA ALA A 102 18.05 -0.93 1.80
C ALA A 102 19.44 -0.55 2.35
N LEU A 103 19.53 -0.03 3.58
CA LEU A 103 20.82 0.28 4.20
C LEU A 103 21.59 -0.97 4.60
N ARG A 104 20.90 -1.99 5.13
CA ARG A 104 21.53 -3.29 5.45
C ARG A 104 22.07 -3.97 4.19
N GLU A 105 21.33 -3.92 3.09
CA GLU A 105 21.80 -4.47 1.82
C GLU A 105 23.04 -3.72 1.30
N ARG A 106 23.07 -2.38 1.42
CA ARG A 106 24.22 -1.57 1.03
C ARG A 106 25.46 -1.90 1.86
N GLU A 107 25.29 -2.12 3.17
CA GLU A 107 26.37 -2.51 4.08
C GLU A 107 26.89 -3.93 3.77
N ALA A 108 26.01 -4.86 3.40
CA ALA A 108 26.41 -6.22 3.04
C ALA A 108 27.17 -6.32 1.70
N GLN A 109 27.03 -5.30 0.84
CA GLN A 109 27.69 -5.21 -0.46
C GLN A 109 29.02 -4.43 -0.42
N ALA A 110 29.32 -3.76 0.69
CA ALA A 110 30.54 -2.98 0.91
C ALA A 110 31.66 -3.83 1.53
#